data_AF-A0A967HV66-F1
#
_entry.id   AF-A0A967HV66-F1
#
_cell.length_a   1.000
_cell.length_b   1.000
_cell.length_c   1.000
_cell.angle_alpha   90.00
_cell.angle_beta   90.00
_cell.angle_gamma   90.00
#
_symmetry.space_group_name_H-M   'P 1'
#
loop_
_entity.id
_entity.type
_entity.pdbx_description
1 polymer ?
#
loop_
_entity_poly.entity_id
_entity_poly.type
_entity_poly.pdbx_seq_one_letter_code
_entity_poly.pdbx_strand_id
1 'polypeptide(L)'
;TVRNGIFRLLHVDEQTLELEGVGLSQEQLATGDYFITATHRGKEQRWRIIGNISNKVTLSAGNSRATALEPGKRIAIQVRLQRPYVDPNLCIGCGICEHECPVSGKRAIRVTAENESRSPGRSLLLPNI
;
A
#
# COMPACT_ATOMS: atom_id res chain seq x y z
N THR A 1 5.08 -6.61 2.48
CA THR A 1 5.85 -6.10 3.65
C THR A 1 4.87 -5.70 4.73
N VAL A 2 5.22 -5.87 6.01
CA VAL A 2 4.36 -5.39 7.12
C VAL A 2 4.33 -3.87 7.09
N ARG A 3 3.13 -3.31 6.99
CA ARG A 3 2.89 -1.86 6.97
C ARG A 3 1.71 -1.59 7.87
N ASN A 4 1.80 -0.55 8.68
CA ASN A 4 0.85 -0.23 9.74
C ASN A 4 0.91 -1.18 10.96
N GLY A 5 1.71 -2.25 10.96
CA GLY A 5 2.08 -2.98 12.18
C GLY A 5 1.35 -4.31 12.39
N ILE A 6 1.47 -4.82 13.62
CA ILE A 6 0.91 -6.10 14.07
C ILE A 6 -0.09 -5.81 15.19
N PHE A 7 -1.32 -6.28 15.02
CA PHE A 7 -2.43 -5.99 15.91
C PHE A 7 -2.98 -7.27 16.52
N ARG A 8 -3.58 -7.15 17.71
CA ARG A 8 -4.44 -8.20 18.25
C ARG A 8 -5.84 -8.01 17.69
N LEU A 9 -6.46 -9.11 17.29
CA LEU A 9 -7.84 -9.15 16.84
C LEU A 9 -8.78 -9.15 18.05
N LEU A 10 -9.70 -8.19 18.14
CA LEU A 10 -10.71 -8.12 19.21
C LEU A 10 -11.98 -8.86 18.83
N HIS A 11 -12.50 -8.58 17.63
CA HIS A 11 -13.75 -9.16 17.14
C HIS A 11 -13.63 -9.52 15.66
N VAL A 12 -14.39 -10.54 15.27
CA VAL A 12 -14.49 -11.03 13.89
C VAL A 12 -15.96 -11.21 13.55
N ASP A 13 -16.39 -10.50 12.52
CA ASP A 13 -17.66 -10.72 11.83
C ASP A 13 -17.37 -11.31 10.43
N GLU A 14 -18.38 -11.57 9.59
CA GLU A 14 -18.22 -12.23 8.28
C GLU A 14 -17.16 -11.59 7.38
N GLN A 15 -17.09 -10.25 7.39
CA GLN A 15 -16.18 -9.44 6.57
C GLN A 15 -15.48 -8.34 7.36
N THR A 16 -15.81 -8.13 8.63
CA THR A 16 -15.28 -7.00 9.41
C THR A 16 -14.43 -7.51 10.56
N LEU A 17 -13.25 -6.94 10.71
CA LEU A 17 -12.34 -7.18 11.83
C LEU A 17 -12.27 -5.95 12.71
N GLU A 18 -12.25 -6.15 14.02
CA GLU A 18 -11.94 -5.10 14.98
C GLU A 18 -10.56 -5.33 15.60
N LEU A 19 -9.73 -4.29 15.64
CA LEU A 19 -8.33 -4.36 16.03
C LEU A 19 -8.08 -3.63 17.34
N GLU A 20 -7.23 -4.22 18.19
CA GLU A 20 -6.83 -3.64 19.47
C GLU A 20 -5.80 -2.51 19.29
N GLY A 21 -6.03 -1.37 19.93
CA GLY A 21 -5.04 -0.30 20.08
C GLY A 21 -4.66 0.44 18.79
N VAL A 22 -5.51 0.40 17.76
CA VAL A 22 -5.24 1.08 16.49
C VAL A 22 -6.16 2.30 16.29
N GLY A 23 -5.57 3.42 15.86
CA GLY A 23 -6.29 4.56 15.31
C GLY A 23 -5.96 4.70 13.83
N LEU A 24 -6.70 4.02 12.95
CA LEU A 24 -6.52 4.17 11.50
C LEU A 24 -7.34 5.37 11.01
N SER A 25 -6.76 6.17 10.12
CA SER A 25 -7.51 7.18 9.38
C SER A 25 -8.50 6.48 8.44
N GLN A 26 -9.68 7.09 8.26
CA GLN A 26 -10.72 6.55 7.39
C GLN A 26 -10.20 6.32 5.95
N GLU A 27 -10.53 5.18 5.36
CA GLU A 27 -10.12 4.72 4.01
C GLU A 27 -8.61 4.65 3.73
N GLN A 28 -7.76 4.80 4.76
CA GLN A 28 -6.29 4.71 4.61
C GLN A 28 -5.80 3.40 3.98
N LEU A 29 -6.50 2.29 4.24
CA LEU A 29 -6.14 0.95 3.78
C LEU A 29 -6.99 0.49 2.60
N ALA A 30 -8.00 1.28 2.20
CA ALA A 30 -8.83 1.00 1.03
C ALA A 30 -8.11 1.38 -0.28
N THR A 31 -7.21 2.36 -0.20
CA THR A 31 -6.41 2.83 -1.33
C THR A 31 -5.17 1.97 -1.51
N GLY A 32 -5.32 0.82 -2.17
CA GLY A 32 -4.21 -0.01 -2.63
C GLY A 32 -4.36 -1.50 -2.37
N ASP A 33 -3.24 -2.20 -2.43
CA ASP A 33 -3.14 -3.65 -2.25
C ASP A 33 -2.77 -4.00 -0.81
N TYR A 34 -3.64 -3.60 0.14
CA TYR A 34 -3.49 -3.94 1.55
C TYR A 34 -4.18 -5.27 1.88
N PHE A 35 -3.55 -6.01 2.80
CA PHE A 35 -3.99 -7.32 3.24
C PHE A 35 -3.82 -7.47 4.74
N ILE A 36 -4.75 -8.19 5.37
CA ILE A 36 -4.52 -8.84 6.64
C ILE A 36 -3.76 -10.13 6.38
N THR A 37 -2.76 -10.41 7.19
CA THR A 37 -1.98 -11.65 7.13
C THR A 37 -1.94 -12.30 8.49
N ALA A 38 -2.20 -13.61 8.51
CA ALA A 38 -2.25 -14.41 9.72
C ALA A 38 -1.88 -15.86 9.38
N THR A 39 -1.40 -16.59 10.39
CA THR A 39 -1.22 -18.04 10.25
C THR A 39 -2.55 -18.73 10.56
N HIS A 40 -3.09 -19.47 9.60
CA HIS A 40 -4.28 -20.29 9.78
C HIS A 40 -3.98 -21.70 9.29
N ARG A 41 -4.27 -22.71 10.13
CA ARG A 41 -3.94 -24.14 9.87
C ARG A 41 -2.47 -24.37 9.46
N GLY A 42 -1.55 -23.67 10.11
CA GLY A 42 -0.11 -23.79 9.86
C GLY A 42 0.40 -23.16 8.56
N LYS A 43 -0.43 -22.41 7.82
CA LYS A 43 -0.02 -21.68 6.62
C LYS A 43 -0.31 -20.18 6.76
N GLU A 44 0.58 -19.33 6.25
CA GLU A 44 0.29 -17.90 6.10
C GLU A 44 -0.82 -17.74 5.06
N GLN A 45 -1.90 -17.08 5.46
CA GLN A 45 -3.01 -16.71 4.59
C GLN A 45 -3.15 -15.19 4.55
N ARG A 46 -3.78 -14.68 3.49
CA ARG A 46 -3.97 -13.24 3.26
C ARG A 46 -5.41 -12.93 2.89
N TRP A 47 -5.95 -11.88 3.49
CA TRP A 47 -7.30 -11.37 3.24
C TRP A 47 -7.20 -9.93 2.74
N ARG A 48 -7.76 -9.64 1.56
CA ARG A 48 -7.70 -8.30 0.97
C ARG A 48 -8.57 -7.32 1.76
N ILE A 49 -8.01 -6.16 2.09
CA ILE A 49 -8.73 -5.06 2.72
C ILE A 49 -9.40 -4.22 1.63
N ILE A 50 -10.65 -3.85 1.84
CA ILE A 50 -11.43 -2.99 0.91
C ILE A 50 -11.94 -1.70 1.55
N GLY A 51 -11.80 -1.57 2.88
CA GLY A 51 -12.28 -0.43 3.63
C GLY A 51 -11.73 -0.43 5.05
N ASN A 52 -11.66 0.73 5.68
CA ASN A 52 -11.37 0.81 7.10
C ASN A 52 -11.93 2.10 7.72
N ILE A 53 -12.39 1.99 8.97
CA ILE A 53 -12.85 3.12 9.76
C ILE A 53 -12.41 2.93 11.22
N SER A 54 -11.65 3.89 11.75
CA SER A 54 -11.12 3.85 13.12
C SER A 54 -10.32 2.57 13.39
N ASN A 55 -10.84 1.66 14.22
CA ASN A 55 -10.23 0.38 14.57
C ASN A 55 -10.79 -0.81 13.79
N LYS A 56 -11.69 -0.56 12.83
CA LYS A 56 -12.35 -1.59 12.03
C LYS A 56 -11.80 -1.66 10.62
N VAL A 57 -11.65 -2.88 10.13
CA VAL A 57 -11.16 -3.19 8.79
C VAL A 57 -12.16 -4.08 8.08
N THR A 58 -12.56 -3.70 6.88
CA THR A 58 -13.48 -4.45 6.02
C THR A 58 -12.70 -5.24 4.99
N LEU A 59 -12.99 -6.53 4.89
CA LEU A 59 -12.35 -7.49 3.99
C LEU A 59 -13.20 -7.74 2.75
N SER A 60 -12.52 -8.05 1.64
CA SER A 60 -13.18 -8.47 0.41
C SER A 60 -13.91 -9.81 0.59
N ALA A 61 -15.10 -9.92 0.01
CA ALA A 61 -15.97 -11.11 0.02
C ALA A 61 -15.43 -12.36 -0.70
N GLY A 62 -14.15 -12.40 -1.07
CA GLY A 62 -13.56 -13.47 -1.87
C GLY A 62 -13.41 -14.81 -1.15
N ASN A 63 -12.52 -15.67 -1.65
CA ASN A 63 -12.34 -17.05 -1.19
C ASN A 63 -11.79 -17.22 0.25
N SER A 64 -11.65 -16.14 1.01
CA SER A 64 -11.11 -16.17 2.36
C SER A 64 -12.07 -15.40 3.25
N ARG A 65 -12.93 -16.13 3.97
CA ARG A 65 -13.84 -15.54 4.96
C ARG A 65 -13.05 -15.08 6.19
N ALA A 66 -13.49 -13.98 6.80
CA ALA A 66 -12.91 -13.46 8.03
C ALA A 66 -13.04 -14.46 9.19
N THR A 67 -14.08 -15.32 9.17
CA THR A 67 -14.35 -16.36 10.18
C THR A 67 -13.25 -17.40 10.35
N ALA A 68 -12.27 -17.46 9.45
CA ALA A 68 -11.05 -18.25 9.63
C ALA A 68 -10.04 -17.62 10.62
N LEU A 69 -10.27 -16.37 11.04
CA LEU A 69 -9.45 -15.65 12.01
C LEU A 69 -10.06 -15.81 13.41
N GLU A 70 -9.19 -16.04 14.39
CA GLU A 70 -9.60 -16.23 15.78
C GLU A 70 -9.35 -14.95 16.60
N PRO A 71 -10.36 -14.43 17.32
CA PRO A 71 -10.15 -13.37 18.30
C PRO A 71 -9.01 -13.67 19.27
N GLY A 72 -8.30 -12.65 19.72
CA GLY A 72 -7.14 -12.75 20.60
C GLY A 72 -5.83 -13.09 19.88
N LYS A 73 -5.85 -13.57 18.63
CA LYS A 73 -4.63 -13.81 17.84
C LYS A 73 -4.05 -12.53 17.29
N ARG A 74 -2.75 -12.58 16.97
CA ARG A 74 -2.02 -11.49 16.32
C ARG A 74 -2.13 -11.63 14.81
N ILE A 75 -2.42 -10.52 14.14
CA ILE A 75 -2.45 -10.40 12.69
C ILE A 75 -1.53 -9.26 12.27
N ALA A 76 -1.01 -9.31 11.05
CA ALA A 76 -0.21 -8.22 10.50
C ALA A 76 -0.93 -7.59 9.30
N ILE A 77 -0.93 -6.26 9.25
CA ILE A 77 -1.32 -5.54 8.03
C ILE A 77 -0.10 -5.53 7.11
N GLN A 78 -0.29 -5.96 5.87
CA GLN A 78 0.73 -5.98 4.85
C GLN A 78 0.26 -5.24 3.61
N VAL A 79 1.20 -4.56 2.94
CA VAL A 79 0.99 -4.06 1.58
C VAL A 79 1.75 -4.95 0.59
N ARG A 80 1.11 -5.28 -0.52
CA ARG A 80 1.76 -5.87 -1.70
C ARG A 80 2.12 -4.74 -2.66
N LEU A 81 3.42 -4.55 -2.87
CA LEU A 81 3.90 -3.55 -3.82
C LEU A 81 4.15 -4.21 -5.17
N GLN A 82 3.63 -3.59 -6.23
CA GLN A 82 4.00 -3.91 -7.60
C GLN A 82 5.21 -3.06 -8.01
N ARG A 83 5.98 -3.54 -8.99
CA ARG A 83 7.04 -2.72 -9.60
C ARG A 83 6.39 -1.73 -10.56
N PRO A 84 6.54 -0.41 -10.37
CA PRO A 84 6.00 0.55 -11.32
C PRO A 84 6.73 0.46 -12.66
N TYR A 85 6.00 0.74 -13.73
CA TYR A 85 6.51 0.88 -15.09
C TYR A 85 6.11 2.27 -15.60
N VAL A 86 7.06 3.01 -16.16
CA VAL A 86 6.84 4.35 -16.71
C VAL A 86 7.07 4.28 -18.20
N ASP A 87 6.07 4.70 -18.97
CA ASP A 87 6.24 5.03 -20.38
C ASP A 87 6.68 6.50 -20.49
N PRO A 88 7.92 6.79 -20.92
CA PRO A 88 8.42 8.16 -21.03
C PRO A 88 7.60 9.04 -21.98
N ASN A 89 6.93 8.45 -22.98
CA ASN A 89 6.12 9.21 -23.94
C ASN A 89 4.79 9.70 -23.33
N LEU A 90 4.31 9.05 -22.26
CA LEU A 90 3.11 9.45 -21.53
C LEU A 90 3.42 10.23 -20.25
N CYS A 91 4.67 10.20 -19.80
CA CYS A 91 5.10 10.88 -18.59
C CYS A 91 5.20 12.40 -18.81
N ILE A 92 4.40 13.16 -18.07
CA ILE A 92 4.42 14.64 -18.12
C ILE A 92 5.34 15.28 -17.05
N GLY A 93 6.10 14.47 -16.31
CA GLY A 93 7.01 14.96 -15.27
C GLY A 93 6.32 15.57 -14.04
N CYS A 94 5.08 15.18 -13.70
CA CYS A 94 4.33 15.76 -12.57
C CYS A 94 4.84 15.34 -11.18
N GLY A 95 5.67 14.30 -11.07
CA GLY A 95 6.25 13.88 -9.79
C GLY A 95 5.34 13.10 -8.85
N ILE A 96 4.05 12.91 -9.16
CA ILE A 96 3.10 12.23 -8.25
C ILE A 96 3.52 10.80 -7.93
N CYS A 97 4.11 10.09 -8.90
CA CYS A 97 4.62 8.74 -8.73
C CYS A 97 5.80 8.64 -7.75
N GLU A 98 6.62 9.70 -7.64
CA GLU A 98 7.69 9.78 -6.66
C GLU A 98 7.14 10.16 -5.27
N HIS A 99 6.24 11.14 -5.23
CA HIS A 99 5.63 11.64 -4.00
C HIS A 99 4.82 10.57 -3.27
N GLU A 100 3.92 9.89 -3.99
CA GLU A 100 3.03 8.85 -3.46
C GLU A 100 3.71 7.51 -3.26
N CYS A 101 4.98 7.37 -3.66
CA CYS A 101 5.65 6.09 -3.60
C CYS A 101 5.67 5.56 -2.15
N PRO A 102 5.08 4.38 -1.89
CA PRO A 102 4.87 3.89 -0.52
C PRO A 102 6.13 3.36 0.17
N VAL A 103 7.25 3.29 -0.56
CA VAL A 103 8.53 2.76 -0.07
C VAL A 103 9.21 3.80 0.80
N SER A 104 9.53 3.45 2.07
CA SER A 104 10.19 4.33 3.04
C SER A 104 11.65 4.67 2.68
N GLY A 105 12.30 3.82 1.88
CA GLY A 105 13.65 4.04 1.41
C GLY A 105 13.71 4.84 0.11
N LYS A 106 14.61 4.41 -0.77
CA LYS A 106 14.73 4.94 -2.12
C LYS A 106 13.42 4.76 -2.88
N ARG A 107 12.78 5.88 -3.27
CA ARG A 107 11.58 5.90 -4.10
C ARG A 107 11.78 5.10 -5.39
N ALA A 108 10.71 4.42 -5.83
CA ALA A 108 10.77 3.52 -6.97
C ALA A 108 10.92 4.27 -8.31
N ILE A 109 10.24 5.42 -8.43
CA ILE A 109 10.39 6.38 -9.53
C ILE A 109 10.94 7.68 -8.94
N ARG A 110 11.79 8.36 -9.70
CA ARG A 110 12.27 9.71 -9.41
C ARG A 110 12.09 10.56 -10.64
N VAL A 111 11.59 11.77 -10.45
CA VAL A 111 11.35 12.73 -11.52
C VAL A 111 12.33 13.88 -11.36
N THR A 112 13.08 14.16 -12.41
CA THR A 112 14.06 15.25 -12.46
C THR A 112 13.74 16.19 -13.60
N ALA A 113 14.10 17.46 -13.46
CA ALA A 113 13.99 18.45 -14.54
C ALA A 113 15.19 18.41 -15.51
N GLU A 114 16.16 17.53 -15.27
CA GLU A 114 17.27 17.28 -16.21
C GLU A 114 16.71 16.89 -17.58
N ASN A 115 17.22 17.57 -18.62
CA ASN A 115 16.81 17.42 -20.00
C ASN A 115 15.33 17.76 -20.28
N GLU A 116 14.70 18.63 -19.48
CA GLU A 116 13.36 19.13 -19.79
C GLU A 116 13.35 20.10 -20.98
N SER A 117 12.24 20.13 -21.72
CA SER A 117 12.07 21.02 -22.88
C SER A 117 11.77 22.48 -22.53
N ARG A 118 11.33 22.75 -21.30
CA ARG A 118 10.89 24.09 -20.86
C ARG A 118 12.05 25.04 -20.59
N SER A 119 13.24 24.50 -20.30
CA SER A 119 14.43 25.28 -19.93
C SER A 119 15.66 24.76 -20.68
N PRO A 120 16.12 25.48 -21.73
CA PRO A 120 17.31 25.08 -22.48
C PRO A 120 18.57 24.93 -21.61
N GLY A 121 18.66 25.68 -20.50
CA GLY A 121 19.75 25.61 -19.54
C GLY A 121 19.83 24.30 -18.73
N ARG A 122 18.79 23.44 -18.81
CA ARG A 122 18.79 22.10 -18.20
C ARG A 122 19.07 20.98 -19.21
N SER A 123 19.49 21.33 -20.42
CA SER A 123 19.91 20.36 -21.44
C SER A 123 21.08 19.51 -20.94
N LEU A 124 20.98 18.19 -21.12
CA LEU A 124 22.13 17.28 -20.93
C LEU A 124 23.03 17.23 -22.17
N LEU A 125 22.59 17.82 -23.29
CA LEU A 125 23.39 17.99 -24.49
C LEU A 125 24.25 19.25 -24.35
N LEU A 126 25.53 19.12 -24.72
CA LEU A 126 26.42 20.27 -24.83
C LEU A 126 25.89 21.23 -25.91
N PRO A 127 25.93 22.56 -25.68
CA PRO A 127 25.66 23.50 -26.75
C PRO A 127 26.68 23.27 -27.86
N ASN A 128 26.22 23.18 -29.10
CA ASN A 128 27.12 23.17 -30.25
C ASN A 128 27.78 24.55 -30.31
N ILE A 129 29.08 24.59 -29.98
CA ILE A 129 29.95 25.77 -30.13
C ILE A 129 30.58 25.72 -31.52
#